data_AF-A0A6G1F0Z4-F1
#
_entry.id   AF-A0A6G1F0Z4-F1
#
_cell.length_a   1.000
_cell.length_b   1.000
_cell.length_c   1.000
_cell.angle_alpha   90.00
_cell.angle_beta   90.00
_cell.angle_gamma   90.00
#
_symmetry.space_group_name_H-M   'P 1'
#
loop_
_entity.id
_entity.type
_entity.pdbx_description
1 polymer ?
#
loop_
_entity_poly.entity_id
_entity_poly.type
_entity_poly.pdbx_seq_one_letter_code
_entity_poly.pdbx_strand_id
1 'polypeptide(L)'
;MKHQVINSNGGGASVPARPTRASRAAAPAVVRRPARARGNLKDEKKLESESEALRREVERLRRRNDELEQQLALAHRTVDQLRQQQATALVDMYYSLTTNTKTANAAASGIIGELQNRSTHLLADYVLFPGGGWVAHAMQIKGDVEEKAGLINHLIAEVHQTTFADVEQVLAFVDWLDQHLSTLSDETAVLKHFSWPERKADALREAAFKYRNLNSLLTQISNSSNDTALASCEATLTKASALQHKYT
;
A
#
# COMPACT_ATOMS: atom_id res chain seq x y z
N MET A 1 -63.88 19.38 -16.91
CA MET A 1 -63.70 20.38 -17.98
C MET A 1 -62.22 20.71 -18.12
N LYS A 2 -61.72 20.64 -19.36
CA LYS A 2 -60.42 21.12 -19.85
C LYS A 2 -59.18 20.27 -19.51
N HIS A 3 -58.97 19.29 -20.39
CA HIS A 3 -57.66 18.80 -20.80
C HIS A 3 -56.88 19.94 -21.46
N GLN A 4 -55.57 20.03 -21.21
CA GLN A 4 -54.64 20.71 -22.12
C GLN A 4 -53.43 19.82 -22.42
N VAL A 5 -53.37 19.49 -23.70
CA VAL A 5 -52.29 18.88 -24.48
C VAL A 5 -51.15 19.89 -24.65
N ILE A 6 -49.88 19.46 -24.51
CA ILE A 6 -48.78 19.74 -25.47
C ILE A 6 -47.79 18.57 -25.42
N ASN A 7 -47.35 18.15 -26.62
CA ASN A 7 -46.62 16.95 -27.00
C ASN A 7 -45.15 17.25 -27.37
N SER A 8 -44.38 16.18 -27.63
CA SER A 8 -43.19 16.04 -28.51
C SER A 8 -41.81 16.26 -27.84
N ASN A 9 -40.74 15.48 -28.03
CA ASN A 9 -40.32 14.47 -29.04
C ASN A 9 -39.18 13.62 -28.38
N GLY A 10 -39.03 12.29 -28.51
CA GLY A 10 -38.73 11.49 -29.71
C GLY A 10 -37.20 11.35 -29.89
N GLY A 11 -36.51 10.22 -30.09
CA GLY A 11 -36.76 8.78 -30.31
C GLY A 11 -35.36 8.10 -30.30
N GLY A 12 -35.15 6.80 -30.06
CA GLY A 12 -35.97 5.63 -30.39
C GLY A 12 -35.44 4.98 -31.67
N ALA A 13 -34.54 4.00 -31.52
CA ALA A 13 -33.74 3.35 -32.56
C ALA A 13 -34.51 2.60 -33.68
N SER A 14 -33.94 2.56 -34.89
CA SER A 14 -33.79 1.35 -35.75
C SER A 14 -33.37 1.72 -37.17
N VAL A 15 -32.35 1.05 -37.70
CA VAL A 15 -31.92 1.13 -39.11
C VAL A 15 -31.88 -0.28 -39.69
N PRO A 16 -32.52 -0.54 -40.85
CA PRO A 16 -32.23 -1.71 -41.66
C PRO A 16 -31.72 -1.39 -43.08
N ALA A 17 -30.95 -2.37 -43.59
CA ALA A 17 -30.76 -2.81 -44.98
C ALA A 17 -29.82 -2.06 -46.00
N ARG A 18 -28.92 -2.89 -46.55
CA ARG A 18 -27.99 -2.85 -47.72
C ARG A 18 -28.72 -2.62 -49.09
N PRO A 19 -28.09 -2.68 -50.31
CA PRO A 19 -26.68 -2.52 -50.79
C PRO A 19 -26.52 -1.61 -52.05
N THR A 20 -25.29 -1.20 -52.40
CA THR A 20 -24.67 -1.01 -53.77
C THR A 20 -23.50 0.00 -53.65
N ARG A 21 -22.46 0.12 -54.50
CA ARG A 21 -21.78 -0.64 -55.56
C ARG A 21 -20.44 0.11 -55.76
N ALA A 22 -19.34 -0.65 -55.82
CA ALA A 22 -18.01 -0.36 -56.37
C ALA A 22 -17.53 1.10 -56.58
N SER A 23 -16.36 1.44 -56.02
CA SER A 23 -15.30 2.17 -56.76
C SER A 23 -13.93 2.07 -56.07
N ARG A 24 -13.01 1.36 -56.77
CA ARG A 24 -11.60 1.69 -57.00
C ARG A 24 -10.72 2.06 -55.79
N ALA A 25 -10.06 1.05 -55.20
CA ALA A 25 -8.96 1.24 -54.26
C ALA A 25 -7.60 1.13 -54.97
N ALA A 26 -6.74 2.10 -54.69
CA ALA A 26 -5.37 2.22 -55.16
C ALA A 26 -4.45 1.11 -54.58
N ALA A 27 -3.47 0.68 -55.36
CA ALA A 27 -2.44 -0.27 -54.94
C ALA A 27 -1.48 0.36 -53.91
N PRO A 28 -1.10 -0.33 -52.81
CA PRO A 28 -0.05 0.15 -51.93
C PRO A 28 1.33 -0.45 -52.29
N ALA A 29 2.32 0.42 -52.16
CA ALA A 29 3.73 0.22 -52.46
C ALA A 29 4.41 -0.85 -51.58
N VAL A 30 5.43 -1.48 -52.17
CA VAL A 30 6.33 -2.47 -51.56
C VAL A 30 7.07 -1.85 -50.37
N VAL A 31 6.72 -2.27 -49.15
CA VAL A 31 7.52 -2.06 -47.96
C VAL A 31 8.56 -3.20 -47.89
N ARG A 32 9.82 -2.89 -48.21
CA ARG A 32 10.94 -3.83 -48.01
C ARG A 32 11.18 -3.97 -46.49
N ARG A 33 10.80 -5.12 -45.92
CA ARG A 33 11.13 -5.49 -44.53
C ARG A 33 12.65 -5.71 -44.41
N PRO A 34 13.31 -5.24 -43.34
CA PRO A 34 14.71 -5.54 -43.11
C PRO A 34 14.90 -7.05 -42.91
N ALA A 35 15.97 -7.57 -43.51
CA ALA A 35 16.32 -8.99 -43.47
C ALA A 35 16.48 -9.47 -42.03
N ARG A 36 15.60 -10.39 -41.63
CA ARG A 36 15.65 -11.08 -40.34
C ARG A 36 16.92 -11.92 -40.31
N ALA A 37 17.81 -11.65 -39.35
CA ALA A 37 18.94 -12.51 -39.05
C ALA A 37 18.43 -13.95 -38.96
N ARG A 38 18.94 -14.84 -39.81
CA ARG A 38 18.51 -16.23 -39.93
C ARG A 38 19.03 -17.00 -38.71
N GLY A 39 18.41 -16.75 -37.57
CA GLY A 39 18.54 -17.58 -36.38
C GLY A 39 18.14 -19.01 -36.71
N ASN A 40 18.86 -19.95 -36.13
CA ASN A 40 18.76 -21.37 -36.35
C ASN A 40 17.29 -21.84 -36.17
N LEU A 41 16.63 -22.28 -37.24
CA LEU A 41 15.18 -22.59 -37.26
C LEU A 41 14.73 -23.58 -36.17
N LYS A 42 15.65 -24.43 -35.69
CA LYS A 42 15.39 -25.39 -34.60
C LYS A 42 15.24 -24.69 -33.25
N ASP A 43 16.06 -23.69 -32.98
CA ASP A 43 16.07 -22.98 -31.70
C ASP A 43 14.83 -22.07 -31.60
N GLU A 44 14.42 -21.48 -32.72
CA GLU A 44 13.20 -20.66 -32.80
C GLU A 44 11.93 -21.49 -32.55
N LYS A 45 11.82 -22.69 -33.13
CA LYS A 45 10.69 -23.61 -32.87
C LYS A 45 10.67 -24.14 -31.45
N LYS A 46 11.84 -24.40 -30.86
CA LYS A 46 11.96 -24.84 -29.46
C LYS A 46 11.47 -23.74 -28.51
N LEU A 47 11.92 -22.51 -28.71
CA LEU A 47 11.47 -21.33 -27.95
C LEU A 47 9.96 -21.09 -28.12
N GLU A 48 9.43 -21.26 -29.33
CA GLU A 48 7.99 -21.12 -29.58
C GLU A 48 7.19 -22.15 -28.78
N SER A 49 7.62 -23.42 -28.75
CA SER A 49 6.97 -24.48 -27.96
C SER A 49 7.05 -24.23 -26.45
N GLU A 50 8.18 -23.72 -25.95
CA GLU A 50 8.34 -23.33 -24.55
C GLU A 50 7.44 -22.14 -24.19
N SER A 51 7.32 -21.16 -25.08
CA SER A 51 6.44 -20.01 -24.91
C SER A 51 4.97 -20.42 -24.85
N GLU A 52 4.56 -21.38 -25.67
CA GLU A 52 3.21 -21.93 -25.63
C GLU A 52 2.96 -22.75 -24.36
N ALA A 53 3.94 -23.52 -23.90
CA ALA A 53 3.85 -24.26 -22.64
C ALA A 53 3.66 -23.31 -21.44
N LEU A 54 4.45 -22.24 -21.37
CA LEU A 54 4.32 -21.20 -20.35
C LEU A 54 2.97 -20.48 -20.44
N ARG A 55 2.47 -20.16 -21.64
CA ARG A 55 1.14 -19.56 -21.82
C ARG A 55 0.03 -20.47 -21.29
N ARG A 56 0.11 -21.79 -21.57
CA ARG A 56 -0.84 -22.78 -21.04
C ARG A 56 -0.79 -22.82 -19.51
N GLU A 57 0.41 -22.74 -18.94
CA GLU A 57 0.61 -22.76 -17.49
C GLU A 57 0.08 -21.50 -16.79
N VAL A 58 0.31 -20.32 -17.37
CA VAL A 58 -0.28 -19.07 -16.88
C VAL A 58 -1.80 -19.13 -16.89
N GLU A 59 -2.40 -19.67 -17.95
CA GLU A 59 -3.85 -19.83 -18.05
C GLU A 59 -4.39 -20.82 -17.00
N ARG A 60 -3.66 -21.90 -16.75
CA ARG A 60 -3.99 -22.86 -15.68
C ARG A 60 -3.95 -22.21 -14.30
N LEU A 61 -2.93 -21.41 -14.02
CA LEU A 61 -2.78 -20.68 -12.75
C LEU A 61 -3.88 -19.64 -12.57
N ARG A 62 -4.24 -18.91 -13.62
CA ARG A 62 -5.36 -17.95 -13.59
C ARG A 62 -6.67 -18.64 -13.19
N ARG A 63 -7.01 -19.75 -13.84
CA ARG A 63 -8.22 -20.53 -13.46
C ARG A 63 -8.18 -21.00 -12.01
N ARG A 64 -7.00 -21.40 -11.52
CA ARG A 64 -6.86 -21.83 -10.12
C ARG A 64 -7.02 -20.66 -9.15
N ASN A 65 -6.54 -19.48 -9.51
CA ASN A 65 -6.78 -18.26 -8.74
C ASN A 65 -8.27 -17.89 -8.75
N ASP A 66 -8.93 -17.90 -9.90
CA ASP A 66 -10.37 -17.61 -10.00
C ASP A 66 -11.20 -18.57 -9.12
N GLU A 67 -10.85 -19.86 -9.11
CA GLU A 67 -11.47 -20.88 -8.24
C GLU A 67 -11.23 -20.57 -6.76
N LEU A 68 -9.99 -20.25 -6.36
CA LEU A 68 -9.67 -19.90 -4.98
C LEU A 68 -10.39 -18.62 -4.54
N GLU A 69 -10.50 -17.63 -5.40
CA GLU A 69 -11.26 -16.39 -5.14
C GLU A 69 -12.75 -16.69 -4.94
N GLN A 70 -13.34 -17.58 -5.74
CA GLN A 70 -14.73 -18.02 -5.56
C GLN A 70 -14.91 -18.77 -4.24
N GLN A 71 -13.98 -19.67 -3.88
CA GLN A 71 -14.01 -20.39 -2.61
C GLN A 71 -13.90 -19.44 -1.42
N LEU A 72 -13.02 -18.43 -1.50
CA LEU A 72 -12.89 -17.40 -0.47
C LEU A 72 -14.17 -16.58 -0.33
N ALA A 73 -14.80 -16.19 -1.46
CA ALA A 73 -16.05 -15.45 -1.45
C ALA A 73 -17.20 -16.26 -0.81
N LEU A 74 -17.27 -17.56 -1.09
CA LEU A 74 -18.22 -18.46 -0.44
C LEU A 74 -17.95 -18.59 1.06
N ALA A 75 -16.69 -18.76 1.46
CA ALA A 75 -16.30 -18.83 2.87
C ALA A 75 -16.64 -17.55 3.65
N HIS A 76 -16.43 -16.37 3.06
CA HIS A 76 -16.85 -15.12 3.70
C HIS A 76 -18.36 -15.06 3.88
N ARG A 77 -19.15 -15.41 2.86
CA ARG A 77 -20.61 -15.44 2.95
C ARG A 77 -21.11 -16.41 4.03
N THR A 78 -20.51 -17.59 4.14
CA THR A 78 -20.92 -18.57 5.17
C THR A 78 -20.57 -18.10 6.56
N VAL A 79 -19.39 -17.50 6.76
CA VAL A 79 -19.01 -16.90 8.05
C VAL A 79 -19.95 -15.77 8.44
N ASP A 80 -20.30 -14.88 7.52
CA ASP A 80 -21.22 -13.77 7.80
C ASP A 80 -22.64 -14.28 8.11
N GLN A 81 -23.11 -15.30 7.41
CA GLN A 81 -24.38 -15.95 7.70
C GLN A 81 -24.40 -16.60 9.10
N LEU A 82 -23.32 -17.30 9.48
CA LEU A 82 -23.20 -17.89 10.81
C LEU A 82 -23.17 -16.82 11.90
N ARG A 83 -22.45 -15.72 11.69
CA ARG A 83 -22.43 -14.58 12.61
C ARG A 83 -23.81 -13.98 12.79
N GLN A 84 -24.56 -13.80 11.69
CA GLN A 84 -25.92 -13.27 11.76
C GLN A 84 -26.86 -14.24 12.49
N GLN A 85 -26.76 -15.54 12.24
CA GLN A 85 -27.54 -16.55 12.97
C GLN A 85 -27.23 -16.55 14.48
N GLN A 86 -25.96 -16.45 14.85
CA GLN A 86 -25.55 -16.36 16.25
C GLN A 86 -26.04 -15.08 16.93
N ALA A 87 -25.96 -13.94 16.24
CA ALA A 87 -26.48 -12.67 16.75
C ALA A 87 -28.01 -12.74 16.98
N THR A 88 -28.75 -13.28 16.01
CA THR A 88 -30.21 -13.49 16.16
C THR A 88 -30.53 -14.42 17.32
N ALA A 89 -29.82 -15.55 17.45
CA ALA A 89 -30.03 -16.50 18.56
C ALA A 89 -29.74 -15.88 19.94
N LEU A 90 -28.71 -15.03 20.05
CA LEU A 90 -28.41 -14.29 21.29
C LEU A 90 -29.51 -13.28 21.62
N VAL A 91 -30.02 -12.57 20.62
CA VAL A 91 -31.14 -11.62 20.79
C VAL A 91 -32.40 -12.36 21.25
N ASP A 92 -32.74 -13.49 20.62
CA ASP A 92 -33.91 -14.31 20.99
C ASP A 92 -33.77 -14.88 22.42
N MET A 93 -32.56 -15.32 22.79
CA MET A 93 -32.26 -15.80 24.14
C MET A 93 -32.37 -14.68 25.18
N TYR A 94 -31.85 -13.49 24.88
CA TYR A 94 -31.98 -12.30 25.73
C TYR A 94 -33.44 -11.87 25.91
N TYR A 95 -34.22 -11.81 24.83
CA TYR A 95 -35.64 -11.51 24.91
C TYR A 95 -36.38 -12.55 25.76
N SER A 96 -36.08 -13.84 25.58
CA SER A 96 -36.69 -14.91 26.38
C SER A 96 -36.31 -14.84 27.86
N LEU A 97 -35.07 -14.45 28.19
CA LEU A 97 -34.63 -14.28 29.58
C LEU A 97 -35.28 -13.06 30.22
N THR A 98 -35.35 -11.94 29.52
CA THR A 98 -35.91 -10.68 30.05
C THR A 98 -37.42 -10.75 30.27
N THR A 99 -38.16 -11.48 29.43
CA THR A 99 -39.61 -11.69 29.59
C THR A 99 -39.94 -12.69 30.71
N ASN A 100 -39.02 -13.59 31.07
CA ASN A 100 -39.22 -14.63 32.10
C ASN A 100 -38.65 -14.25 33.50
N THR A 101 -38.27 -12.98 33.71
CA THR A 101 -37.55 -12.48 34.92
C THR A 101 -38.30 -12.53 36.26
N LYS A 102 -39.46 -13.18 36.37
CA LYS A 102 -40.08 -13.39 37.69
C LYS A 102 -39.38 -14.46 38.55
N THR A 103 -38.40 -15.24 38.03
CA THR A 103 -37.87 -16.40 38.81
C THR A 103 -36.40 -16.87 38.60
N ALA A 104 -35.45 -16.08 38.06
CA ALA A 104 -34.18 -16.69 37.57
C ALA A 104 -32.84 -15.94 37.78
N ASN A 105 -32.56 -15.36 38.96
CA ASN A 105 -31.33 -14.58 39.17
C ASN A 105 -30.02 -15.39 39.30
N ALA A 106 -30.06 -16.69 39.63
CA ALA A 106 -28.83 -17.48 39.85
C ALA A 106 -28.27 -18.15 38.58
N ALA A 107 -29.13 -18.57 37.65
CA ALA A 107 -28.71 -19.18 36.39
C ALA A 107 -28.13 -18.14 35.41
N ALA A 108 -28.57 -16.88 35.51
CA ALA A 108 -28.11 -15.79 34.67
C ALA A 108 -26.60 -15.49 34.84
N SER A 109 -26.06 -15.52 36.07
CA SER A 109 -24.62 -15.29 36.29
C SER A 109 -23.72 -16.36 35.69
N GLY A 110 -24.15 -17.64 35.69
CA GLY A 110 -23.38 -18.73 35.07
C GLY A 110 -23.33 -18.60 33.54
N ILE A 111 -24.46 -18.26 32.93
CA ILE A 111 -24.56 -18.03 31.47
C ILE A 111 -23.74 -16.80 31.05
N ILE A 112 -23.77 -15.72 31.84
CA ILE A 112 -22.94 -14.53 31.59
C ILE A 112 -21.45 -14.87 31.69
N GLY A 113 -21.04 -15.67 32.67
CA GLY A 113 -19.66 -16.12 32.81
C GLY A 113 -19.18 -16.97 31.63
N GLU A 114 -19.99 -17.93 31.17
CA GLU A 114 -19.67 -18.73 29.97
C GLU A 114 -19.64 -17.91 28.68
N LEU A 115 -20.56 -16.94 28.53
CA LEU A 115 -20.58 -16.05 27.38
C LEU A 115 -19.34 -15.16 27.34
N GLN A 116 -18.93 -14.63 28.49
CA GLN A 116 -17.70 -13.85 28.63
C GLN A 116 -16.47 -14.70 28.26
N ASN A 117 -16.39 -15.94 28.77
CA ASN A 117 -15.27 -16.85 28.50
C ASN A 117 -15.20 -17.27 27.02
N ARG A 118 -16.36 -17.52 26.38
CA ARG A 118 -16.43 -17.81 24.94
C ARG A 118 -16.10 -16.58 24.09
N SER A 119 -16.51 -15.39 24.52
CA SER A 119 -16.16 -14.12 23.86
C SER A 119 -14.65 -13.85 23.91
N THR A 120 -13.99 -14.08 25.05
CA THR A 120 -12.53 -13.96 25.15
C THR A 120 -11.79 -14.95 24.26
N HIS A 121 -12.30 -16.19 24.14
CA HIS A 121 -11.69 -17.20 23.27
C HIS A 121 -11.87 -16.87 21.78
N LEU A 122 -13.01 -16.30 21.38
CA LEU A 122 -13.24 -15.87 19.99
C LEU A 122 -12.43 -14.64 19.63
N LEU A 123 -12.20 -13.71 20.56
CA LEU A 123 -11.27 -12.60 20.36
C LEU A 123 -9.83 -13.10 20.22
N ALA A 124 -9.41 -14.06 21.03
CA ALA A 124 -8.08 -14.68 20.91
C ALA A 124 -7.92 -15.41 19.58
N ASP A 125 -8.92 -16.19 19.15
CA ASP A 125 -8.91 -16.89 17.85
C ASP A 125 -8.88 -15.90 16.66
N TYR A 126 -9.62 -14.79 16.77
CA TYR A 126 -9.59 -13.72 15.78
C TYR A 126 -8.28 -12.92 15.77
N VAL A 127 -7.52 -12.89 16.87
CA VAL A 127 -6.19 -12.25 16.96
C VAL A 127 -5.09 -13.19 16.47
N LEU A 128 -5.25 -14.52 16.59
CA LEU A 128 -4.25 -15.52 16.19
C LEU A 128 -4.34 -15.96 14.73
N PHE A 129 -5.45 -15.67 14.04
CA PHE A 129 -5.63 -16.03 12.63
C PHE A 129 -4.75 -15.16 11.72
N PRO A 130 -4.22 -15.66 10.57
CA PRO A 130 -3.41 -14.87 9.65
C PRO A 130 -4.10 -13.60 9.10
N GLY A 131 -5.43 -13.54 9.13
CA GLY A 131 -6.24 -12.36 8.79
C GLY A 131 -6.65 -11.50 10.00
N GLY A 132 -6.25 -11.88 11.20
CA GLY A 132 -6.61 -11.29 12.49
C GLY A 132 -5.76 -10.11 12.95
N GLY A 133 -4.56 -9.99 12.38
CA GLY A 133 -3.59 -8.95 12.74
C GLY A 133 -4.15 -7.53 12.62
N TRP A 134 -5.12 -7.29 11.73
CA TRP A 134 -5.74 -5.98 11.55
C TRP A 134 -6.53 -5.46 12.76
N VAL A 135 -7.08 -6.35 13.59
CA VAL A 135 -7.93 -6.00 14.74
C VAL A 135 -7.07 -5.78 15.95
N ALA A 136 -6.02 -6.60 16.13
CA ALA A 136 -4.96 -6.31 17.08
C ALA A 136 -4.30 -4.96 16.77
N HIS A 137 -3.95 -4.72 15.50
CA HIS A 137 -3.42 -3.44 15.01
C HIS A 137 -4.36 -2.26 15.31
N ALA A 138 -5.64 -2.40 14.95
CA ALA A 138 -6.64 -1.35 15.21
C ALA A 138 -6.87 -1.08 16.71
N MET A 139 -6.85 -2.12 17.54
CA MET A 139 -6.92 -1.96 19.00
C MET A 139 -5.69 -1.25 19.55
N GLN A 140 -4.51 -1.56 19.02
CA GLN A 140 -3.27 -0.93 19.45
C GLN A 140 -3.21 0.55 19.05
N ILE A 141 -3.67 0.89 17.83
CA ILE A 141 -3.86 2.28 17.39
C ILE A 141 -4.82 3.01 18.33
N LYS A 142 -5.98 2.41 18.62
CA LYS A 142 -6.97 3.03 19.49
C LYS A 142 -6.42 3.24 20.91
N GLY A 143 -5.70 2.28 21.45
CA GLY A 143 -5.02 2.40 22.75
C GLY A 143 -3.99 3.54 22.74
N ASP A 144 -3.15 3.63 21.71
CA ASP A 144 -2.19 4.72 21.57
C ASP A 144 -2.85 6.09 21.46
N VAL A 145 -3.97 6.20 20.74
CA VAL A 145 -4.75 7.44 20.63
C VAL A 145 -5.27 7.89 22.00
N GLU A 146 -5.73 6.96 22.83
CA GLU A 146 -6.26 7.27 24.17
C GLU A 146 -5.15 7.61 25.18
N GLU A 147 -4.07 6.82 25.21
CA GLU A 147 -3.01 6.96 26.21
C GLU A 147 -2.02 8.10 25.89
N LYS A 148 -1.68 8.27 24.60
CA LYS A 148 -0.64 9.22 24.15
C LYS A 148 -1.21 10.53 23.59
N ALA A 149 -2.50 10.78 23.75
CA ALA A 149 -3.14 12.04 23.35
C ALA A 149 -2.44 13.28 23.93
N GLY A 150 -2.02 13.24 25.20
CA GLY A 150 -1.32 14.35 25.84
C GLY A 150 0.03 14.66 25.20
N LEU A 151 0.79 13.60 24.86
CA LEU A 151 2.06 13.70 24.15
C LEU A 151 1.85 14.28 22.74
N ILE A 152 0.91 13.73 21.97
CA ILE A 152 0.66 14.17 20.59
C ILE A 152 0.22 15.64 20.54
N ASN A 153 -0.65 16.08 21.47
CA ASN A 153 -1.04 17.48 21.55
C ASN A 153 0.14 18.41 21.87
N HIS A 154 1.08 17.96 22.72
CA HIS A 154 2.31 18.70 22.97
C HIS A 154 3.19 18.78 21.71
N LEU A 155 3.38 17.67 21.00
CA LEU A 155 4.11 17.65 19.72
C LEU A 155 3.48 18.59 18.68
N ILE A 156 2.14 18.60 18.57
CA ILE A 156 1.42 19.51 17.66
C ILE A 156 1.72 20.97 18.00
N ALA A 157 1.66 21.32 19.28
CA ALA A 157 1.95 22.67 19.74
C ALA A 157 3.40 23.08 19.42
N GLU A 158 4.37 22.20 19.68
CA GLU A 158 5.79 22.43 19.36
C GLU A 158 6.02 22.57 17.85
N VAL A 159 5.45 21.67 17.03
CA VAL A 159 5.56 21.78 15.57
C VAL A 159 4.97 23.11 15.07
N HIS A 160 3.89 23.62 15.68
CA HIS A 160 3.35 24.94 15.32
C HIS A 160 4.23 26.10 15.76
N GLN A 161 4.70 26.10 17.01
CA GLN A 161 5.37 27.23 17.65
C GLN A 161 6.84 27.36 17.26
N THR A 162 7.47 26.27 16.83
CA THR A 162 8.88 26.27 16.43
C THR A 162 9.13 27.10 15.17
N THR A 163 10.14 27.95 15.26
CA THR A 163 10.74 28.70 14.15
C THR A 163 12.24 28.46 14.18
N PHE A 164 12.81 28.01 13.07
CA PHE A 164 14.22 27.66 13.00
C PHE A 164 15.02 28.78 12.35
N ALA A 165 16.13 29.16 12.98
CA ALA A 165 17.07 30.13 12.42
C ALA A 165 18.13 29.46 11.55
N ASP A 166 18.43 28.19 11.82
CA ASP A 166 19.46 27.42 11.14
C ASP A 166 19.01 25.98 10.84
N VAL A 167 19.58 25.38 9.80
CA VAL A 167 19.25 24.03 9.33
C VAL A 167 19.69 22.97 10.34
N GLU A 168 20.74 23.19 11.14
CA GLU A 168 21.17 22.25 12.18
C GLU A 168 20.11 22.13 13.28
N GLN A 169 19.39 23.21 13.58
CA GLN A 169 18.25 23.20 14.50
C GLN A 169 17.07 22.40 13.94
N VAL A 170 16.84 22.47 12.62
CA VAL A 170 15.83 21.64 11.95
C VAL A 170 16.19 20.16 12.07
N LEU A 171 17.47 19.79 11.90
CA LEU A 171 17.92 18.40 12.07
C LEU A 171 17.67 17.90 13.49
N ALA A 172 18.10 18.65 14.51
CA ALA A 172 17.93 18.28 15.90
C ALA A 172 16.44 18.17 16.29
N PHE A 173 15.61 19.07 15.78
CA PHE A 173 14.18 19.03 16.01
C PHE A 173 13.51 17.84 15.33
N VAL A 174 13.84 17.55 14.07
CA VAL A 174 13.30 16.39 13.34
C VAL A 174 13.71 15.09 14.03
N ASP A 175 14.95 14.97 14.50
CA ASP A 175 15.40 13.78 15.24
C ASP A 175 14.64 13.61 16.57
N TRP A 176 14.41 14.69 17.31
CA TRP A 176 13.58 14.68 18.51
C TRP A 176 12.13 14.30 18.19
N LEU A 177 11.56 14.86 17.12
CA LEU A 177 10.19 14.61 16.69
C LEU A 177 9.99 13.14 16.32
N ASP A 178 10.90 12.61 15.51
CA ASP A 178 10.86 11.21 15.04
C ASP A 178 11.10 10.24 16.20
N GLN A 179 11.91 10.61 17.20
CA GLN A 179 12.08 9.81 18.41
C GLN A 179 10.77 9.68 19.19
N HIS A 180 10.02 10.76 19.37
CA HIS A 180 8.72 10.69 20.06
C HIS A 180 7.67 9.94 19.24
N LEU A 181 7.64 10.14 17.92
CA LEU A 181 6.68 9.47 17.04
C LEU A 181 6.98 7.98 16.85
N SER A 182 8.24 7.56 17.02
CA SER A 182 8.63 6.14 17.03
C SER A 182 8.02 5.33 18.18
N THR A 183 7.49 5.99 19.22
CA THR A 183 6.80 5.33 20.32
C THR A 183 5.37 4.90 19.96
N LEU A 184 4.85 5.33 18.81
CA LEU A 184 3.53 4.97 18.32
C LEU A 184 3.59 3.66 17.54
N SER A 185 2.55 2.83 17.69
CA SER A 185 2.44 1.54 16.99
C SER A 185 2.24 1.71 15.49
N ASP A 186 1.47 2.74 15.10
CA ASP A 186 1.30 3.20 13.72
C ASP A 186 1.15 4.71 13.72
N GLU A 187 2.24 5.43 13.45
CA GLU A 187 2.28 6.90 13.41
C GLU A 187 1.16 7.45 12.52
N THR A 188 1.01 6.93 11.30
CA THR A 188 0.07 7.49 10.33
C THR A 188 -1.38 7.28 10.73
N ALA A 189 -1.70 6.13 11.32
CA ALA A 189 -3.06 5.85 11.77
C ALA A 189 -3.40 6.62 13.04
N VAL A 190 -2.47 6.71 14.00
CA VAL A 190 -2.68 7.45 15.24
C VAL A 190 -2.81 8.95 14.97
N LEU A 191 -1.92 9.54 14.16
CA LEU A 191 -1.91 10.98 13.88
C LEU A 191 -3.17 11.46 13.12
N LYS A 192 -3.85 10.60 12.37
CA LYS A 192 -5.14 10.92 11.71
C LYS A 192 -6.26 11.29 12.68
N HIS A 193 -6.17 10.85 13.94
CA HIS A 193 -7.15 11.19 14.96
C HIS A 193 -6.94 12.59 15.56
N PHE A 194 -5.84 13.27 15.20
CA PHE A 194 -5.48 14.58 15.71
C PHE A 194 -5.37 15.60 14.57
N SER A 195 -5.43 16.90 14.90
CA SER A 195 -5.19 17.98 13.94
C SER A 195 -3.69 18.16 13.66
N TRP A 196 -3.04 17.09 13.19
CA TRP A 196 -1.60 17.07 12.93
C TRP A 196 -1.21 18.05 11.83
N PRO A 197 -0.21 18.93 12.03
CA PRO A 197 0.27 19.87 11.03
C PRO A 197 1.14 19.18 9.95
N GLU A 198 0.54 18.24 9.22
CA GLU A 198 1.17 17.34 8.24
C GLU A 198 2.09 18.10 7.27
N ARG A 199 1.59 19.17 6.64
CA ARG A 199 2.37 19.98 5.70
C ARG A 199 3.65 20.56 6.31
N LYS A 200 3.61 21.02 7.58
CA LYS A 200 4.77 21.63 8.24
C LYS A 200 5.74 20.54 8.69
N ALA A 201 5.24 19.47 9.30
CA ALA A 201 6.06 18.34 9.73
C ALA A 201 6.79 17.68 8.54
N ASP A 202 6.09 17.43 7.43
CA ASP A 202 6.66 16.83 6.24
C ASP A 202 7.70 17.74 5.57
N ALA A 203 7.43 19.04 5.50
CA ALA A 203 8.40 20.00 4.96
C ALA A 203 9.70 20.03 5.79
N LEU A 204 9.60 19.95 7.13
CA LEU A 204 10.77 19.90 8.02
C LEU A 204 11.56 18.60 7.83
N ARG A 205 10.88 17.45 7.78
CA ARG A 205 11.49 16.14 7.52
C ARG A 205 12.15 16.10 6.14
N GLU A 206 11.50 16.64 5.11
CA GLU A 206 12.04 16.71 3.76
C GLU A 206 13.27 17.62 3.69
N ALA A 207 13.24 18.77 4.35
CA ALA A 207 14.38 19.69 4.44
C ALA A 207 15.58 19.04 5.15
N ALA A 208 15.33 18.38 6.29
CA ALA A 208 16.35 17.63 7.04
C ALA A 208 16.97 16.51 6.19
N PHE A 209 16.14 15.73 5.51
CA PHE A 209 16.61 14.66 4.62
C PHE A 209 17.45 15.21 3.46
N LYS A 210 16.99 16.27 2.79
CA LYS A 210 17.72 16.91 1.69
C LYS A 210 19.09 17.43 2.15
N TYR A 211 19.15 18.09 3.30
CA TYR A 211 20.41 18.58 3.84
C TYR A 211 21.39 17.44 4.17
N ARG A 212 20.92 16.38 4.87
CA ARG A 212 21.73 15.18 5.16
C ARG A 212 22.27 14.54 3.89
N ASN A 213 21.43 14.43 2.86
CA ASN A 213 21.83 13.89 1.57
C ASN A 213 22.90 14.77 0.90
N LEU A 214 22.72 16.09 0.87
CA LEU A 214 23.72 17.02 0.32
C LEU A 214 25.05 16.95 1.09
N ASN A 215 25.02 16.87 2.42
CA ASN A 215 26.22 16.77 3.23
C ASN A 215 26.95 15.42 3.00
N SER A 216 26.20 14.33 2.85
CA SER A 216 26.75 13.03 2.46
C SER A 216 27.41 13.08 1.08
N LEU A 217 26.80 13.76 0.11
CA LEU A 217 27.41 13.93 -1.22
C LEU A 217 28.68 14.80 -1.15
N LEU A 218 28.67 15.89 -0.37
CA LEU A 218 29.83 16.76 -0.20
C LEU A 218 31.02 16.02 0.43
N THR A 219 30.78 15.19 1.44
CA THR A 219 31.81 14.36 2.07
C THR A 219 32.38 13.31 1.11
N GLN A 220 31.53 12.65 0.31
CA GLN A 220 31.97 11.73 -0.74
C GLN A 220 32.85 12.42 -1.78
N ILE A 221 32.46 13.62 -2.25
CA ILE A 221 33.25 14.41 -3.21
C ILE A 221 34.61 14.80 -2.61
N SER A 222 34.61 15.27 -1.36
CA SER A 222 35.84 15.69 -0.66
C SER A 222 36.81 14.52 -0.47
N ASN A 223 36.30 13.34 -0.08
CA ASN A 223 37.12 12.13 0.04
C ASN A 223 37.67 11.68 -1.33
N SER A 224 36.85 11.73 -2.39
CA SER A 224 37.28 11.32 -3.74
C SER A 224 38.37 12.20 -4.34
N SER A 225 38.34 13.51 -4.04
CA SER A 225 39.33 14.47 -4.54
C SER A 225 40.67 14.35 -3.81
N ASN A 226 40.66 13.96 -2.53
CA ASN A 226 41.88 13.79 -1.75
C ASN A 226 42.61 12.48 -2.06
N ASP A 227 41.92 11.36 -2.26
CA ASP A 227 42.59 10.07 -2.47
C ASP A 227 43.05 9.84 -3.92
N THR A 228 42.23 10.18 -4.91
CA THR A 228 42.48 9.73 -6.29
C THR A 228 43.44 10.65 -7.06
N ALA A 229 43.33 11.96 -6.83
CA ALA A 229 44.14 12.94 -7.53
C ALA A 229 45.58 13.04 -6.97
N LEU A 230 45.73 13.04 -5.64
CA LEU A 230 47.04 13.11 -4.99
C LEU A 230 47.87 11.84 -5.22
N ALA A 231 47.26 10.65 -5.07
CA ALA A 231 47.96 9.38 -5.31
C ALA A 231 48.43 9.22 -6.77
N SER A 232 47.61 9.65 -7.73
CA SER A 232 48.00 9.65 -9.15
C SER A 232 49.11 10.66 -9.42
N CYS A 233 49.07 11.85 -8.81
CA CYS A 233 50.10 12.87 -8.99
C CYS A 233 51.45 12.42 -8.42
N GLU A 234 51.49 11.85 -7.22
CA GLU A 234 52.71 11.27 -6.64
C GLU A 234 53.30 10.15 -7.49
N ALA A 235 52.45 9.25 -8.02
CA ALA A 235 52.89 8.17 -8.90
C ALA A 235 53.49 8.70 -10.22
N THR A 236 52.97 9.81 -10.75
CA THR A 236 53.54 10.45 -11.93
C THR A 236 54.81 11.24 -11.62
N LEU A 237 54.87 11.91 -10.47
CA LEU A 237 56.03 12.68 -10.03
C LEU A 237 57.22 11.75 -9.77
N THR A 238 57.02 10.64 -9.07
CA THR A 238 58.05 9.62 -8.84
C THR A 238 58.57 9.01 -10.14
N LYS A 239 57.68 8.71 -11.11
CA LYS A 239 58.09 8.26 -12.45
C LYS A 239 58.90 9.32 -13.19
N ALA A 240 58.48 10.59 -13.15
CA ALA A 240 59.19 11.68 -13.79
C ALA A 240 60.58 11.90 -13.18
N SER A 241 60.70 11.89 -11.85
CA SER A 241 61.98 11.97 -11.14
C SER A 241 62.88 10.77 -11.44
N ALA A 242 62.33 9.56 -11.50
CA ALA A 242 63.09 8.36 -11.85
C ALA A 242 63.62 8.38 -13.29
N LEU A 243 62.86 8.95 -14.23
CA LEU A 243 63.33 9.16 -15.60
C LEU A 243 64.44 10.23 -15.63
N GLN A 244 64.27 11.35 -14.92
CA GLN A 244 65.26 12.41 -14.89
C GLN A 244 66.63 11.92 -14.38
N HIS A 245 66.66 11.13 -13.31
CA HIS A 245 67.88 10.51 -12.79
C HIS A 245 68.51 9.45 -13.70
N LYS A 246 67.76 8.91 -14.66
CA LYS A 246 68.25 7.92 -15.63
C LYS A 246 68.95 8.57 -16.84
N TYR A 247 68.67 9.85 -17.10
CA TYR A 247 69.18 10.60 -18.26
C TYR A 247 70.21 11.68 -17.88
N THR A 248 70.55 11.80 -16.59
CA THR A 248 71.68 12.57 -16.06
C THR A 248 72.78 11.64 -15.60
#